data_AF-A0A494RQ36-F1
#
_entry.id   AF-A0A494RQ36-F1
#
_cell.length_a   1.000
_cell.length_b   1.000
_cell.length_c   1.000
_cell.angle_alpha   90.00
_cell.angle_beta   90.00
_cell.angle_gamma   90.00
#
_symmetry.space_group_name_H-M   'P 1'
#
loop_
_entity.id
_entity.type
_entity.pdbx_description
1 polymer ?
#
loop_
_entity_poly.entity_id
_entity_poly.type
_entity_poly.pdbx_seq_one_letter_code
_entity_poly.pdbx_strand_id
1 'polypeptide(L)'
;MLDDYKALVEARNAYAYAPFCLRRADSGARVDAVLWGIPVVISGPEPADAPRFEHFSSAALDRYHGQLLHSDHDSDVLLGVASVTFWGFAQGRGGRFTTARALARAKHIAGLGKRSADDGAVIVEAVRSIAVDLAQARRADAIARAMRLKHHGLAFASKLLAFIAPATECVYDEVISLRLKASTDQRLIALHVPTVGQHRMTEKAQAYVGWAELCSSTAQGLDAAGRPWTDWNGEQQAWRAVDVERAFFGLGRPSAD
;
A
#
# COMPACT_ATOMS: atom_id res chain seq x y z
N MET A 1 -12.45 3.47 19.61
CA MET A 1 -11.13 3.38 18.95
C MET A 1 -11.05 4.35 17.77
N LEU A 2 -12.01 4.34 16.83
CA LEU A 2 -12.07 5.32 15.72
C LEU A 2 -12.10 6.77 16.21
N ASP A 3 -12.79 6.99 17.33
CA ASP A 3 -12.97 8.33 17.91
C ASP A 3 -11.84 8.69 18.89
N ASP A 4 -10.85 7.81 19.10
CA ASP A 4 -9.69 8.08 19.94
C ASP A 4 -8.54 8.64 19.10
N TYR A 5 -8.68 9.93 18.75
CA TYR A 5 -7.70 10.63 17.93
C TYR A 5 -6.30 10.67 18.57
N LYS A 6 -6.21 10.63 19.90
CA LYS A 6 -4.92 10.60 20.58
C LYS A 6 -4.21 9.28 20.31
N ALA A 7 -4.91 8.15 20.50
CA ALA A 7 -4.34 6.83 20.22
C ALA A 7 -3.93 6.67 18.75
N LEU A 8 -4.69 7.23 17.81
CA LEU A 8 -4.34 7.20 16.39
C LEU A 8 -3.06 7.99 16.07
N VAL A 9 -2.90 9.20 16.61
CA VAL A 9 -1.68 10.01 16.44
C VAL A 9 -0.47 9.27 17.02
N GLU A 10 -0.58 8.75 18.25
CA GLU A 10 0.48 8.00 18.91
C GLU A 10 0.88 6.76 18.10
N ALA A 11 -0.11 5.98 17.63
CA ALA A 11 0.14 4.80 16.81
C ALA A 11 0.78 5.14 15.46
N ARG A 12 0.35 6.23 14.81
CA ARG A 12 0.92 6.66 13.53
C ARG A 12 2.39 7.08 13.67
N ASN A 13 2.69 7.86 14.70
CA ASN A 13 4.04 8.36 14.98
C ASN A 13 4.99 7.24 15.40
N ALA A 14 4.49 6.21 16.11
CA ALA A 14 5.29 5.05 16.49
C ALA A 14 5.53 4.08 15.33
N TYR A 15 4.69 4.11 14.30
CA TYR A 15 4.75 3.15 13.20
C TYR A 15 5.69 3.57 12.07
N ALA A 16 6.81 2.87 12.01
CA ALA A 16 7.76 2.91 10.92
C ALA A 16 7.61 1.67 10.03
N TYR A 17 7.42 1.89 8.73
CA TYR A 17 7.44 0.83 7.73
C TYR A 17 8.65 1.02 6.82
N ALA A 18 9.16 -0.07 6.27
CA ALA A 18 10.44 -0.02 5.59
C ALA A 18 10.36 0.86 4.31
N PRO A 19 11.21 1.90 4.16
CA PRO A 19 11.19 2.84 3.02
C PRO A 19 11.80 2.25 1.75
N PHE A 20 11.40 1.03 1.41
CA PHE A 20 11.87 0.28 0.26
C PHE A 20 11.06 0.58 -0.99
N CYS A 21 11.76 0.78 -2.11
CA CYS A 21 11.18 0.87 -3.45
C CYS A 21 12.10 0.24 -4.49
N LEU A 22 11.56 0.02 -5.69
CA LEU A 22 12.38 -0.26 -6.88
C LEU A 22 12.55 1.03 -7.66
N ARG A 23 13.77 1.30 -8.12
CA ARG A 23 14.11 2.43 -9.01
C ARG A 23 14.72 1.91 -10.30
N ARG A 24 14.66 2.70 -11.38
CA ARG A 24 15.47 2.44 -12.57
C ARG A 24 16.93 2.46 -12.19
N ALA A 25 17.71 1.51 -12.72
CA ALA A 25 19.15 1.52 -12.55
C ALA A 25 19.77 2.62 -13.40
N ASP A 26 20.67 3.41 -12.82
CA ASP A 26 21.49 4.36 -13.56
C ASP A 26 22.48 3.62 -14.47
N SER A 27 22.96 4.30 -15.51
CA SER A 27 23.97 3.72 -16.41
C SER A 27 25.24 3.34 -15.63
N GLY A 28 25.67 2.09 -15.75
CA GLY A 28 26.82 1.53 -15.04
C GLY A 28 26.58 1.15 -13.58
N ALA A 29 25.38 1.37 -13.04
CA ALA A 29 25.01 0.88 -11.72
C ALA A 29 24.82 -0.64 -11.74
N ARG A 30 24.97 -1.27 -10.56
CA ARG A 30 24.54 -2.65 -10.34
C ARG A 30 23.05 -2.77 -10.69
N VAL A 31 22.64 -3.87 -11.32
CA VAL A 31 21.24 -4.17 -11.63
C VAL A 31 20.79 -5.36 -10.78
N ASP A 32 19.71 -5.22 -10.00
CA ASP A 32 19.17 -6.31 -9.18
C ASP A 32 18.18 -7.19 -9.97
N ALA A 33 17.47 -6.61 -10.93
CA ALA A 33 16.60 -7.33 -11.86
C ALA A 33 16.35 -6.52 -13.15
N VAL A 34 15.84 -7.19 -14.18
CA VAL A 34 15.26 -6.54 -15.37
C VAL A 34 13.79 -6.94 -15.44
N LEU A 35 12.86 -5.98 -15.32
CA LEU A 35 11.41 -6.22 -15.30
C LEU A 35 10.78 -5.57 -16.54
N TRP A 36 10.14 -6.33 -17.43
CA TRP A 36 9.63 -5.82 -18.72
C TRP A 36 10.68 -5.02 -19.53
N GLY A 37 11.95 -5.46 -19.49
CA GLY A 37 13.06 -4.75 -20.13
C GLY A 37 13.62 -3.56 -19.33
N ILE A 38 13.07 -3.25 -18.16
CA ILE A 38 13.49 -2.13 -17.31
C ILE A 38 14.53 -2.65 -16.31
N PRO A 39 15.80 -2.21 -16.37
CA PRO A 39 16.79 -2.53 -15.35
C PRO A 39 16.43 -1.79 -14.06
N VAL A 40 16.33 -2.52 -12.95
CA VAL A 40 15.93 -1.98 -11.65
C VAL A 40 16.93 -2.28 -10.54
N VAL A 41 16.97 -1.38 -9.57
CA VAL A 41 17.71 -1.50 -8.31
C VAL A 41 16.77 -1.38 -7.12
N ILE A 42 17.12 -2.06 -6.04
CA ILE A 42 16.49 -1.89 -4.74
C ILE A 42 17.01 -0.59 -4.12
N SER A 43 16.10 0.30 -3.73
CA SER A 43 16.42 1.51 -2.99
C SER A 43 15.70 1.49 -1.64
N GLY A 44 16.43 1.72 -0.56
CA GLY A 44 15.93 1.72 0.80
C GLY A 44 17.07 1.65 1.82
N PRO A 45 16.76 1.45 3.10
CA PRO A 45 17.77 1.42 4.15
C PRO A 45 18.63 0.16 4.05
N GLU A 46 19.90 0.27 4.40
CA GLU A 46 20.73 -0.91 4.62
C GLU A 46 20.22 -1.68 5.85
N PRO A 47 20.42 -3.01 5.92
CA PRO A 47 20.00 -3.80 7.08
C PRO A 47 20.53 -3.29 8.44
N ALA A 48 21.68 -2.60 8.42
CA ALA A 48 22.28 -1.99 9.61
C ALA A 48 21.51 -0.76 10.13
N ASP A 49 20.74 -0.09 9.26
CA ASP A 49 20.02 1.16 9.56
C ASP A 49 18.55 0.92 9.95
N ALA A 50 18.17 -0.35 10.16
CA ALA A 50 16.79 -0.77 10.38
C ALA A 50 16.01 -0.04 11.52
N PRO A 51 16.63 0.53 12.57
CA PRO A 51 15.88 1.29 13.57
C PRO A 51 15.79 2.82 13.30
N ARG A 52 16.41 3.37 12.25
CA ARG A 52 16.47 4.83 12.02
C ARG A 52 16.05 5.20 10.60
N PHE A 53 14.75 5.45 10.41
CA PHE A 53 14.24 6.01 9.15
C PHE A 53 14.23 7.54 9.15
N GLU A 54 15.00 8.19 10.03
CA GLU A 54 15.04 9.64 10.23
C GLU A 54 15.45 10.43 8.97
N HIS A 55 16.09 9.78 8.00
CA HIS A 55 16.46 10.37 6.71
C HIS A 55 15.47 10.05 5.58
N PHE A 56 14.42 9.28 5.87
CA PHE A 56 13.38 8.91 4.91
C PHE A 56 12.09 9.64 5.24
N SER A 57 11.26 9.85 4.22
CA SER A 57 9.91 10.37 4.37
C SER A 57 8.93 9.35 3.80
N SER A 58 7.94 8.98 4.61
CA SER A 58 6.85 8.12 4.16
C SER A 58 6.02 8.83 3.09
N ALA A 59 5.82 10.15 3.24
CA ALA A 59 5.16 10.98 2.23
C ALA A 59 5.94 11.05 0.92
N ALA A 60 7.27 11.13 0.95
CA ALA A 60 8.09 11.13 -0.25
C ALA A 60 8.03 9.78 -1.00
N LEU A 61 8.01 8.68 -0.26
CA LEU A 61 7.83 7.35 -0.85
C LEU A 61 6.45 7.21 -1.51
N ASP A 62 5.39 7.68 -0.85
CA ASP A 62 4.03 7.67 -1.40
C ASP A 62 3.96 8.49 -2.69
N ARG A 63 4.57 9.70 -2.70
CA ARG A 63 4.67 10.54 -3.89
C ARG A 63 5.42 9.84 -5.02
N TYR A 64 6.51 9.13 -4.72
CA TYR A 64 7.26 8.38 -5.72
C TYR A 64 6.42 7.30 -6.38
N HIS A 65 5.70 6.47 -5.61
CA HIS A 65 4.79 5.47 -6.19
C HIS A 65 3.64 6.11 -6.95
N GLY A 66 3.05 7.19 -6.41
CA GLY A 66 2.00 7.94 -7.08
C GLY A 66 2.45 8.50 -8.44
N GLN A 67 3.64 9.11 -8.51
CA GLN A 67 4.20 9.64 -9.76
C GLN A 67 4.36 8.56 -10.83
N LEU A 68 4.88 7.38 -10.45
CA LEU A 68 5.02 6.26 -11.38
C LEU A 68 3.67 5.74 -11.88
N LEU A 69 2.70 5.58 -10.97
CA LEU A 69 1.39 5.02 -11.30
C LEU A 69 0.51 5.98 -12.14
N HIS A 70 0.75 7.29 -12.08
CA HIS A 70 0.09 8.29 -12.93
C HIS A 70 0.87 8.67 -14.19
N SER A 71 2.03 8.06 -14.44
CA SER A 71 2.85 8.42 -15.59
C SER A 71 2.15 8.07 -16.91
N ASP A 72 2.31 8.95 -17.90
CA ASP A 72 1.90 8.67 -19.29
C ASP A 72 2.82 7.64 -19.97
N HIS A 73 3.96 7.30 -19.36
CA HIS A 73 4.87 6.28 -19.88
C HIS A 73 4.55 4.90 -19.30
N ASP A 74 4.22 3.94 -20.18
CA ASP A 74 3.89 2.56 -19.81
C ASP A 74 4.94 1.90 -18.91
N SER A 75 6.22 2.16 -19.19
CA SER A 75 7.32 1.60 -18.39
C SER A 75 7.40 2.16 -16.97
N ASP A 76 6.98 3.41 -16.73
CA ASP A 76 6.88 3.98 -15.39
C ASP A 76 5.72 3.36 -14.62
N VAL A 77 4.57 3.17 -15.28
CA VAL A 77 3.41 2.50 -14.67
C VAL A 77 3.76 1.09 -14.23
N LEU A 78 4.42 0.32 -15.11
CA LEU A 78 4.91 -1.03 -14.80
C LEU A 78 5.92 -1.04 -13.64
N LEU A 79 6.85 -0.08 -13.63
CA LEU A 79 7.77 0.09 -12.50
C LEU A 79 7.03 0.43 -11.20
N GLY A 80 5.99 1.27 -11.26
CA GLY A 80 5.14 1.60 -10.13
C GLY A 80 4.48 0.36 -9.54
N VAL A 81 3.85 -0.47 -10.37
CA VAL A 81 3.20 -1.72 -9.94
C VAL A 81 4.23 -2.68 -9.32
N ALA A 82 5.41 -2.83 -9.94
CA ALA A 82 6.48 -3.66 -9.38
C ALA A 82 7.04 -3.12 -8.07
N SER A 83 7.22 -1.81 -7.96
CA SER A 83 7.73 -1.17 -6.74
C SER A 83 6.72 -1.29 -5.60
N VAL A 84 5.42 -1.12 -5.85
CA VAL A 84 4.36 -1.32 -4.85
C VAL A 84 4.30 -2.78 -4.41
N THR A 85 4.46 -3.73 -5.35
CA THR A 85 4.57 -5.16 -5.04
C THR A 85 5.76 -5.45 -4.17
N PHE A 86 6.93 -4.95 -4.57
CA PHE A 86 8.15 -5.09 -3.81
C PHE A 86 7.97 -4.56 -2.38
N TRP A 87 7.50 -3.32 -2.24
CA TRP A 87 7.26 -2.67 -0.96
C TRP A 87 6.39 -3.51 -0.02
N GLY A 88 5.25 -4.03 -0.52
CA GLY A 88 4.31 -4.83 0.27
C GLY A 88 4.87 -6.17 0.79
N PHE A 89 6.04 -6.60 0.31
CA PHE A 89 6.73 -7.81 0.76
C PHE A 89 8.14 -7.54 1.31
N ALA A 90 8.60 -6.29 1.31
CA ALA A 90 9.96 -5.94 1.72
C ALA A 90 10.13 -6.02 3.25
N GLN A 91 9.05 -5.80 4.00
CA GLN A 91 9.04 -5.94 5.46
C GLN A 91 8.51 -7.32 5.87
N GLY A 92 9.38 -8.12 6.49
CA GLY A 92 9.05 -9.42 7.05
C GLY A 92 8.53 -9.36 8.49
N ARG A 93 8.25 -10.54 9.07
CA ARG A 93 7.87 -10.66 10.48
C ARG A 93 9.05 -10.29 11.39
N GLY A 94 8.75 -9.63 12.51
CA GLY A 94 9.74 -9.29 13.53
C GLY A 94 10.78 -8.26 13.09
N GLY A 95 10.39 -7.31 12.21
CA GLY A 95 11.25 -6.22 11.77
C GLY A 95 12.34 -6.59 10.76
N ARG A 96 12.46 -7.87 10.37
CA ARG A 96 13.45 -8.31 9.38
C ARG A 96 13.08 -7.88 7.97
N PHE A 97 14.04 -7.35 7.24
CA PHE A 97 13.86 -7.05 5.81
C PHE A 97 13.97 -8.33 4.98
N THR A 98 13.06 -8.47 4.01
CA THR A 98 12.99 -9.64 3.11
C THR A 98 13.05 -9.22 1.65
N THR A 99 14.02 -8.36 1.32
CA THR A 99 14.20 -7.76 -0.02
C THR A 99 14.35 -8.80 -1.14
N ALA A 100 15.04 -9.92 -0.92
CA ALA A 100 15.15 -11.00 -1.90
C ALA A 100 13.78 -11.64 -2.20
N ARG A 101 12.95 -11.88 -1.17
CA ARG A 101 11.58 -12.41 -1.31
C ARG A 101 10.68 -11.38 -2.01
N ALA A 102 10.81 -10.10 -1.65
CA ALA A 102 10.08 -9.02 -2.27
C ALA A 102 10.41 -8.89 -3.76
N LEU A 103 11.68 -8.97 -4.12
CA LEU A 103 12.13 -8.93 -5.52
C LEU A 103 11.62 -10.14 -6.31
N ALA A 104 11.59 -11.33 -5.69
CA ALA A 104 10.98 -12.50 -6.31
C ALA A 104 9.48 -12.29 -6.61
N ARG A 105 8.76 -11.56 -5.75
CA ARG A 105 7.34 -11.21 -6.00
C ARG A 105 7.19 -10.21 -7.14
N ALA A 106 8.05 -9.18 -7.21
CA ALA A 106 8.09 -8.27 -8.35
C ALA A 106 8.41 -9.00 -9.66
N LYS A 107 9.36 -9.95 -9.65
CA LYS A 107 9.67 -10.81 -10.82
C LYS A 107 8.47 -11.66 -11.24
N HIS A 108 7.69 -12.19 -10.29
CA HIS A 108 6.50 -12.99 -10.62
C HIS A 108 5.42 -12.19 -11.34
N ILE A 109 5.15 -10.95 -10.92
CA ILE A 109 4.17 -10.11 -11.62
C ILE A 109 4.67 -9.69 -13.01
N ALA A 110 5.99 -9.64 -13.22
CA ALA A 110 6.63 -9.37 -14.50
C ALA A 110 6.75 -10.62 -15.40
N GLY A 111 6.11 -11.73 -15.04
CA GLY A 111 6.15 -12.97 -15.83
C GLY A 111 7.47 -13.75 -15.75
N LEU A 112 8.41 -13.34 -14.90
CA LEU A 112 9.71 -14.00 -14.71
C LEU A 112 9.66 -15.14 -13.67
N GLY A 113 8.47 -15.60 -13.31
CA GLY A 113 8.23 -16.69 -12.37
C GLY A 113 7.64 -17.93 -13.04
N LYS A 114 7.35 -18.96 -12.23
CA LYS A 114 6.70 -20.19 -12.71
C LYS A 114 5.21 -20.04 -13.02
N ARG A 115 4.58 -18.93 -12.61
CA ARG A 115 3.14 -18.68 -12.77
C ARG A 115 2.92 -17.69 -13.90
N SER A 116 1.83 -17.85 -14.65
CA SER A 116 1.44 -16.89 -15.68
C SER A 116 1.18 -15.51 -15.06
N ALA A 117 1.60 -14.45 -15.74
CA ALA A 117 1.30 -13.07 -15.40
C ALA A 117 0.33 -12.47 -16.42
N ASP A 118 -0.16 -11.26 -16.15
CA ASP A 118 -0.79 -10.47 -17.19
C ASP A 118 0.28 -9.81 -18.05
N ASP A 119 -0.09 -9.51 -19.30
CA ASP A 119 0.75 -8.71 -20.18
C ASP A 119 0.95 -7.31 -19.58
N GLY A 120 2.12 -6.70 -19.80
CA GLY A 120 2.40 -5.35 -19.36
C GLY A 120 1.36 -4.35 -19.88
N ALA A 121 0.91 -4.48 -21.14
CA ALA A 121 -0.11 -3.59 -21.70
C ALA A 121 -1.45 -3.70 -20.95
N VAL A 122 -1.84 -4.93 -20.54
CA VAL A 122 -3.06 -5.16 -19.75
C VAL A 122 -2.95 -4.53 -18.36
N ILE A 123 -1.79 -4.64 -17.72
CA ILE A 123 -1.52 -4.02 -16.41
C ILE A 123 -1.60 -2.49 -16.53
N VAL A 124 -0.95 -1.90 -17.52
CA VAL A 124 -0.95 -0.45 -17.75
C VAL A 124 -2.36 0.08 -17.95
N GLU A 125 -3.13 -0.56 -18.84
CA GLU A 125 -4.51 -0.17 -19.11
C GLU A 125 -5.39 -0.28 -17.85
N ALA A 126 -5.21 -1.34 -17.07
CA ALA A 126 -5.93 -1.51 -15.82
C ALA A 126 -5.59 -0.42 -14.80
N VAL A 127 -4.32 -0.06 -14.64
CA VAL A 127 -3.89 0.99 -13.69
C VAL A 127 -4.43 2.36 -14.09
N ARG A 128 -4.37 2.72 -15.38
CA ARG A 128 -4.97 3.98 -15.87
C ARG A 128 -6.47 4.00 -15.66
N SER A 129 -7.15 2.89 -15.96
CA SER A 129 -8.58 2.76 -15.68
C SER A 129 -8.92 2.87 -14.19
N ILE A 130 -8.09 2.30 -13.29
CA ILE A 130 -8.24 2.45 -11.83
C ILE A 130 -8.17 3.94 -11.44
N ALA A 131 -7.18 4.67 -11.96
CA ALA A 131 -7.04 6.10 -11.66
C ALA A 131 -8.28 6.91 -12.13
N VAL A 132 -8.82 6.60 -13.32
CA VAL A 132 -10.06 7.19 -13.82
C VAL A 132 -11.27 6.82 -12.93
N ASP A 133 -11.40 5.55 -12.56
CA ASP A 133 -12.47 5.07 -11.68
C ASP A 133 -12.42 5.83 -10.33
N LEU A 134 -11.24 6.02 -9.75
CA LEU A 134 -11.04 6.77 -8.49
C LEU A 134 -11.36 8.27 -8.63
N ALA A 135 -10.91 8.93 -9.71
CA ALA A 135 -11.21 10.33 -9.97
C ALA A 135 -12.72 10.60 -10.12
N GLN A 136 -13.49 9.58 -10.50
CA GLN A 136 -14.95 9.62 -10.62
C GLN A 136 -15.68 9.09 -9.39
N ALA A 137 -14.98 8.88 -8.26
CA ALA A 137 -15.50 8.28 -7.04
C ALA A 137 -16.12 6.88 -7.22
N ARG A 138 -15.76 6.15 -8.29
CA ARG A 138 -16.20 4.76 -8.56
C ARG A 138 -15.27 3.74 -7.88
N ARG A 139 -15.10 3.88 -6.57
CA ARG A 139 -14.15 3.08 -5.77
C ARG A 139 -14.39 1.57 -5.86
N ALA A 140 -15.66 1.14 -5.87
CA ALA A 140 -16.01 -0.29 -6.00
C ALA A 140 -15.52 -0.88 -7.34
N ASP A 141 -15.63 -0.12 -8.44
CA ASP A 141 -15.14 -0.53 -9.75
C ASP A 141 -13.60 -0.57 -9.77
N ALA A 142 -12.96 0.46 -9.20
CA ALA A 142 -11.51 0.57 -9.09
C ALA A 142 -10.91 -0.65 -8.38
N ILE A 143 -11.40 -1.00 -7.18
CA ILE A 143 -10.88 -2.15 -6.43
C ILE A 143 -11.21 -3.48 -7.11
N ALA A 144 -12.41 -3.61 -7.69
CA ALA A 144 -12.79 -4.82 -8.42
C ALA A 144 -11.88 -5.03 -9.64
N ARG A 145 -11.55 -3.97 -10.37
CA ARG A 145 -10.61 -4.00 -11.50
C ARG A 145 -9.21 -4.39 -11.05
N ALA A 146 -8.71 -3.76 -9.99
CA ALA A 146 -7.40 -4.09 -9.42
C ALA A 146 -7.31 -5.57 -8.97
N MET A 147 -8.39 -6.13 -8.40
CA MET A 147 -8.44 -7.54 -7.98
C MET A 147 -8.52 -8.55 -9.15
N ARG A 148 -8.84 -8.09 -10.38
CA ARG A 148 -8.87 -8.96 -11.57
C ARG A 148 -7.48 -9.20 -12.15
N LEU A 149 -6.51 -8.37 -11.82
CA LEU A 149 -5.12 -8.60 -12.22
C LEU A 149 -4.60 -9.89 -11.55
N LYS A 150 -3.86 -10.70 -12.31
CA LYS A 150 -3.31 -11.98 -11.84
C LYS A 150 -2.38 -11.74 -10.67
N HIS A 151 -2.51 -12.59 -9.64
CA HIS A 151 -1.78 -12.48 -8.36
C HIS A 151 -2.18 -11.29 -7.49
N HIS A 152 -3.16 -10.47 -7.90
CA HIS A 152 -3.60 -9.30 -7.17
C HIS A 152 -4.86 -9.65 -6.35
N GLY A 153 -4.67 -10.20 -5.15
CA GLY A 153 -5.78 -10.29 -4.18
C GLY A 153 -6.12 -8.91 -3.60
N LEU A 154 -7.14 -8.84 -2.73
CA LEU A 154 -7.58 -7.61 -2.06
C LEU A 154 -6.40 -6.84 -1.41
N ALA A 155 -5.49 -7.57 -0.76
CA ALA A 155 -4.33 -6.99 -0.08
C ALA A 155 -3.33 -6.27 -1.01
N PHE A 156 -3.25 -6.68 -2.26
CA PHE A 156 -2.39 -6.00 -3.24
C PHE A 156 -3.18 -4.93 -4.00
N ALA A 157 -4.40 -5.26 -4.43
CA ALA A 157 -5.29 -4.33 -5.10
C ALA A 157 -5.46 -3.03 -4.30
N SER A 158 -5.73 -3.12 -3.00
CA SER A 158 -5.85 -1.95 -2.11
C SER A 158 -4.56 -1.12 -2.00
N LYS A 159 -3.37 -1.73 -2.12
CA LYS A 159 -2.09 -0.99 -2.14
C LYS A 159 -1.97 -0.14 -3.39
N LEU A 160 -2.33 -0.67 -4.56
CA LEU A 160 -2.34 0.12 -5.79
C LEU A 160 -3.25 1.35 -5.64
N LEU A 161 -4.48 1.14 -5.16
CA LEU A 161 -5.42 2.25 -4.95
C LEU A 161 -4.87 3.27 -3.93
N ALA A 162 -4.30 2.81 -2.80
CA ALA A 162 -3.70 3.68 -1.79
C ALA A 162 -2.55 4.54 -2.32
N PHE A 163 -1.72 4.02 -3.23
CA PHE A 163 -0.64 4.82 -3.82
C PHE A 163 -1.09 5.70 -4.99
N ILE A 164 -2.21 5.37 -5.65
CA ILE A 164 -2.84 6.23 -6.67
C ILE A 164 -3.56 7.41 -5.99
N ALA A 165 -4.35 7.18 -4.95
CA ALA A 165 -5.12 8.25 -4.30
C ALA A 165 -4.98 8.19 -2.77
N PRO A 166 -3.78 8.44 -2.20
CA PRO A 166 -3.52 8.26 -0.77
C PRO A 166 -4.41 9.09 0.15
N ALA A 167 -4.92 10.23 -0.35
CA ALA A 167 -5.83 11.10 0.37
C ALA A 167 -7.16 10.40 0.72
N THR A 168 -7.69 9.57 -0.18
CA THR A 168 -9.03 8.96 -0.06
C THR A 168 -9.01 7.43 0.02
N GLU A 169 -7.91 6.81 -0.39
CA GLU A 169 -7.76 5.36 -0.43
C GLU A 169 -6.73 4.88 0.60
N CYS A 170 -6.91 3.65 1.06
CA CYS A 170 -6.06 3.03 2.07
C CYS A 170 -5.76 1.57 1.73
N VAL A 171 -4.84 0.96 2.48
CA VAL A 171 -4.51 -0.45 2.35
C VAL A 171 -5.52 -1.30 3.14
N TYR A 172 -5.90 -2.45 2.58
CA TYR A 172 -6.68 -3.46 3.27
C TYR A 172 -5.95 -4.79 3.15
N ASP A 173 -5.15 -5.15 4.16
CA ASP A 173 -4.38 -6.40 4.18
C ASP A 173 -4.82 -7.35 5.31
N GLU A 174 -4.05 -8.43 5.52
CA GLU A 174 -4.35 -9.41 6.58
C GLU A 174 -4.36 -8.77 7.98
N VAL A 175 -3.47 -7.82 8.25
CA VAL A 175 -3.40 -7.17 9.58
C VAL A 175 -4.67 -6.35 9.81
N ILE A 176 -5.08 -5.56 8.82
CA ILE A 176 -6.33 -4.79 8.88
C ILE A 176 -7.54 -5.71 9.02
N SER A 177 -7.65 -6.75 8.18
CA SER A 177 -8.73 -7.74 8.26
C SER A 177 -8.85 -8.37 9.65
N LEU A 178 -7.75 -8.80 10.25
CA LEU A 178 -7.74 -9.37 11.61
C LEU A 178 -8.15 -8.35 12.68
N ARG A 179 -7.76 -7.08 12.53
CA ARG A 179 -8.17 -6.01 13.44
C ARG A 179 -9.66 -5.73 13.37
N LEU A 180 -10.21 -5.64 12.16
CA LEU A 180 -11.65 -5.43 11.96
C LEU A 180 -12.45 -6.58 12.60
N LYS A 181 -11.98 -7.82 12.43
CA LYS A 181 -12.59 -9.01 13.04
C LYS A 181 -12.55 -8.98 14.57
N ALA A 182 -11.44 -8.54 15.16
CA ALA A 182 -11.23 -8.52 16.62
C ALA A 182 -11.77 -7.26 17.31
N SER A 183 -12.31 -6.31 16.56
CA SER A 183 -12.88 -5.08 17.10
C SER A 183 -14.12 -5.35 17.94
N THR A 184 -14.36 -4.54 18.97
CA THR A 184 -15.64 -4.49 19.70
C THR A 184 -16.65 -3.53 19.09
N ASP A 185 -16.22 -2.66 18.16
CA ASP A 185 -17.07 -1.74 17.42
C ASP A 185 -17.73 -2.45 16.23
N GLN A 186 -19.06 -2.53 16.25
CA GLN A 186 -19.87 -3.18 15.21
C GLN A 186 -19.67 -2.57 13.82
N ARG A 187 -19.36 -1.27 13.73
CA ARG A 187 -19.06 -0.60 12.46
C ARG A 187 -17.80 -1.18 11.82
N LEU A 188 -16.78 -1.47 12.62
CA LEU A 188 -15.52 -2.08 12.16
C LEU A 188 -15.71 -3.56 11.82
N ILE A 189 -16.46 -4.31 12.65
CA ILE A 189 -16.74 -5.73 12.39
C ILE A 189 -17.49 -5.91 11.07
N ALA A 190 -18.43 -5.02 10.74
CA ALA A 190 -19.19 -5.06 9.49
C ALA A 190 -18.30 -4.91 8.22
N LEU A 191 -17.10 -4.34 8.36
CA LEU A 191 -16.13 -4.19 7.28
C LEU A 191 -15.18 -5.37 7.14
N HIS A 192 -15.27 -6.38 8.02
CA HIS A 192 -14.38 -7.53 7.98
C HIS A 192 -14.73 -8.47 6.81
N VAL A 193 -13.74 -8.64 5.93
CA VAL A 193 -13.66 -9.72 4.94
C VAL A 193 -12.28 -10.37 4.95
N PRO A 194 -12.17 -11.67 4.59
CA PRO A 194 -10.88 -12.33 4.42
C PRO A 194 -10.16 -11.79 3.17
N THR A 195 -8.86 -11.52 3.30
CA THR A 195 -8.06 -11.00 2.17
C THR A 195 -7.64 -12.07 1.16
N VAL A 196 -7.66 -13.35 1.57
CA VAL A 196 -7.25 -14.50 0.74
C VAL A 196 -8.41 -14.97 -0.15
N GLY A 197 -8.08 -15.45 -1.35
CA GLY A 197 -9.03 -16.01 -2.32
C GLY A 197 -9.69 -14.96 -3.21
N GLN A 198 -10.13 -15.38 -4.40
CA GLN A 198 -10.83 -14.54 -5.38
C GLN A 198 -12.35 -14.71 -5.34
N HIS A 199 -12.90 -15.51 -4.42
CA HIS A 199 -14.33 -15.62 -4.23
C HIS A 199 -14.89 -14.36 -3.56
N ARG A 200 -16.22 -14.13 -3.71
CA ARG A 200 -16.95 -13.03 -3.06
C ARG A 200 -16.36 -11.64 -3.41
N MET A 201 -15.95 -11.43 -4.65
CA MET A 201 -15.33 -10.17 -5.11
C MET A 201 -16.20 -8.94 -4.79
N THR A 202 -17.52 -9.03 -5.03
CA THR A 202 -18.45 -7.93 -4.75
C THR A 202 -18.43 -7.54 -3.28
N GLU A 203 -18.48 -8.51 -2.38
CA GLU A 203 -18.44 -8.25 -0.94
C GLU A 203 -17.09 -7.67 -0.51
N LYS A 204 -15.98 -8.19 -1.04
CA LYS A 204 -14.65 -7.64 -0.78
C LYS A 204 -14.51 -6.20 -1.25
N ALA A 205 -15.09 -5.88 -2.41
CA ALA A 205 -15.12 -4.52 -2.93
C ALA A 205 -15.95 -3.60 -2.01
N GLN A 206 -17.12 -4.04 -1.55
CA GLN A 206 -17.95 -3.25 -0.64
C GLN A 206 -17.30 -3.02 0.73
N ALA A 207 -16.71 -4.06 1.31
CA ALA A 207 -15.95 -3.96 2.55
C ALA A 207 -14.77 -2.99 2.42
N TYR A 208 -14.04 -3.06 1.29
CA TYR A 208 -12.99 -2.10 0.99
C TYR A 208 -13.50 -0.66 0.89
N VAL A 209 -14.63 -0.44 0.20
CA VAL A 209 -15.24 0.89 0.06
C VAL A 209 -15.56 1.49 1.42
N GLY A 210 -16.24 0.73 2.28
CA GLY A 210 -16.56 1.19 3.63
C GLY A 210 -15.31 1.44 4.49
N TRP A 211 -14.25 0.64 4.32
CA TRP A 211 -12.97 0.87 4.99
C TRP A 211 -12.27 2.16 4.52
N ALA A 212 -12.25 2.42 3.22
CA ALA A 212 -11.67 3.64 2.65
C ALA A 212 -12.45 4.90 3.07
N GLU A 213 -13.78 4.85 3.06
CA GLU A 213 -14.64 5.94 3.53
C GLU A 213 -14.42 6.24 5.02
N LEU A 214 -14.29 5.19 5.83
CA LEU A 214 -13.99 5.33 7.24
C LEU A 214 -12.61 5.96 7.47
N CYS A 215 -11.58 5.53 6.74
CA CYS A 215 -10.25 6.11 6.83
C CYS A 215 -10.25 7.58 6.39
N SER A 216 -10.89 7.89 5.26
CA SER A 216 -10.96 9.25 4.72
C SER A 216 -11.72 10.20 5.64
N SER A 217 -12.85 9.78 6.21
CA SER A 217 -13.62 10.60 7.16
C SER A 217 -12.87 10.79 8.48
N THR A 218 -12.17 9.77 8.97
CA THR A 218 -11.33 9.87 10.17
C THR A 218 -10.16 10.85 9.95
N ALA A 219 -9.52 10.81 8.77
CA ALA A 219 -8.45 11.75 8.41
C ALA A 219 -8.96 13.21 8.44
N GLN A 220 -10.10 13.47 7.81
CA GLN A 220 -10.75 14.79 7.82
C GLN A 220 -11.05 15.26 9.24
N GLY A 221 -11.54 14.37 10.11
CA GLY A 221 -11.80 14.70 11.52
C GLY A 221 -10.54 15.03 12.32
N LEU A 222 -9.43 14.31 12.09
CA LEU A 222 -8.13 14.58 12.70
C LEU A 222 -7.55 15.94 12.27
N ASP A 223 -7.63 16.25 10.98
CA ASP A 223 -7.19 17.53 10.43
C ASP A 223 -8.05 18.70 10.94
N ALA A 224 -9.38 18.54 10.97
CA ALA A 224 -10.29 19.55 11.51
C ALA A 224 -10.06 19.80 13.02
N ALA A 225 -9.59 18.79 13.75
CA ALA A 225 -9.19 18.90 15.15
C ALA A 225 -7.79 19.51 15.36
N GLY A 226 -7.07 19.85 14.28
CA GLY A 226 -5.72 20.42 14.36
C GLY A 226 -4.69 19.46 14.95
N ARG A 227 -4.82 18.17 14.67
CA ARG A 227 -3.95 17.10 15.22
C ARG A 227 -3.03 16.53 14.14
N PRO A 228 -1.97 17.23 13.69
CA PRO A 228 -1.05 16.65 12.72
C PRO A 228 -0.32 15.43 13.30
N TRP A 229 0.24 14.62 12.41
CA TRP A 229 1.17 13.55 12.77
C TRP A 229 2.59 13.90 12.30
N THR A 230 3.59 13.25 12.88
CA THR A 230 5.01 13.50 12.60
C THR A 230 5.55 12.39 11.71
N ASP A 231 6.03 12.74 10.50
CA ASP A 231 6.70 11.81 9.60
C ASP A 231 8.09 11.44 10.13
N TRP A 232 8.69 10.39 9.56
CA TRP A 232 9.95 9.85 10.07
C TRP A 232 11.10 10.85 10.02
N ASN A 233 11.06 11.77 9.05
CA ASN A 233 12.01 12.88 8.94
C ASN A 233 11.71 14.06 9.89
N GLY A 234 10.74 13.93 10.79
CA GLY A 234 10.34 14.96 11.75
C GLY A 234 9.37 16.01 11.21
N GLU A 235 9.01 15.97 9.93
CA GLU A 235 8.06 16.91 9.34
C GLU A 235 6.64 16.65 9.84
N GLN A 236 5.88 17.72 10.12
CA GLN A 236 4.46 17.61 10.40
C GLN A 236 3.68 17.41 9.10
N GLN A 237 2.76 16.45 9.11
CA GLN A 237 1.93 16.10 7.96
C GLN A 237 0.44 16.21 8.31
N ALA A 238 -0.35 16.60 7.32
CA ALA A 238 -1.81 16.46 7.36
C ALA A 238 -2.20 14.98 7.23
N TRP A 239 -3.40 14.64 7.69
CA TRP A 239 -3.91 13.28 7.61
C TRP A 239 -4.45 12.98 6.21
N ARG A 240 -4.12 11.78 5.74
CA ARG A 240 -4.71 11.17 4.55
C ARG A 240 -5.34 9.83 4.96
N ALA A 241 -6.23 9.28 4.14
CA ALA A 241 -6.82 7.97 4.41
C ALA A 241 -5.75 6.89 4.64
N VAL A 242 -4.66 6.89 3.86
CA VAL A 242 -3.55 5.95 4.06
C VAL A 242 -2.84 6.12 5.41
N ASP A 243 -2.79 7.33 5.98
CA ASP A 243 -2.14 7.56 7.27
C ASP A 243 -3.01 7.07 8.43
N VAL A 244 -4.35 7.14 8.31
CA VAL A 244 -5.26 6.49 9.27
C VAL A 244 -5.07 4.99 9.26
N GLU A 245 -4.98 4.37 8.09
CA GLU A 245 -4.70 2.92 7.98
C GLU A 245 -3.37 2.55 8.63
N ARG A 246 -2.32 3.34 8.43
CA ARG A 246 -1.01 3.12 9.05
C ARG A 246 -1.06 3.23 10.57
N ALA A 247 -1.89 4.13 11.11
CA ALA A 247 -2.15 4.19 12.54
C ALA A 247 -2.80 2.88 13.04
N PHE A 248 -3.81 2.38 12.33
CA PHE A 248 -4.43 1.10 12.63
C PHE A 248 -3.42 -0.05 12.57
N PHE A 249 -2.55 -0.07 11.57
CA PHE A 249 -1.48 -1.06 11.48
C PHE A 249 -0.50 -0.96 12.67
N GLY A 250 -0.12 0.27 13.03
CA GLY A 250 0.81 0.59 14.12
C GLY A 250 0.37 0.09 15.50
N LEU A 251 -0.93 -0.03 15.73
CA LEU A 251 -1.48 -0.62 16.94
C LEU A 251 -1.13 -2.13 17.09
N GLY A 252 -0.56 -2.78 16.07
CA GLY A 252 -0.08 -4.18 16.11
C GLY A 252 -1.09 -5.23 15.67
N ARG A 253 -0.80 -6.54 15.78
CA ARG A 253 -1.82 -7.59 15.60
C ARG A 253 -2.59 -7.78 16.92
N PRO A 254 -3.93 -8.02 16.89
CA PRO A 254 -4.63 -8.44 18.09
C PRO A 254 -3.94 -9.68 18.70
N SER A 255 -3.86 -9.74 20.03
CA SER A 255 -3.41 -10.94 20.73
C SER A 255 -4.27 -12.13 20.27
N ALA A 256 -3.64 -13.27 20.01
CA ALA A 256 -4.38 -14.50 19.81
C ALA A 256 -4.90 -14.94 21.19
N ASP A 257 -6.18 -14.70 21.45
CA ASP A 257 -6.92 -15.39 22.51
C ASP A 257 -7.18 -16.85 22.08
#